data_AF-A0A1F9U9P3-F1
#
_entry.id   AF-A0A1F9U9P3-F1
#
_cell.length_a   1.000
_cell.length_b   1.000
_cell.length_c   1.000
_cell.angle_alpha   90.00
_cell.angle_beta   90.00
_cell.angle_gamma   90.00
#
_symmetry.space_group_name_H-M   'P 1'
#
loop_
_entity.id
_entity.type
_entity.pdbx_description
1 polymer ?
#
loop_
_entity_poly.entity_id
_entity_poly.type
_entity_poly.pdbx_seq_one_letter_code
_entity_poly.pdbx_strand_id
1 'polypeptide(L)'
;MSKILSVKAREILDSRGNPTVEVDVTAEKNILGRAAVPSGASTGEHEAVELRDGDKTRFGGKGVLKAVQNVNQKLAPALIGVDVTQQQQIDKKMRDQDGTPNKANLGANAILGVSLACARASALSQDLPLYESLRKTFGLTAKTYRLPVPMMNILNGGAHADNNVDFQEFMVMPVGAKKFSEALRWGAEIFHSLKSVLHKKGQNTAVGDEGGFAPDLKSNEEAVEVILEAVALAGFKAGSDIAIALDPASSEFFKDGLYNLEGESKDPVKDSAAMVEFYENWASKYPIVSIEDGLSQDDWGGWKTLTESLGGKVQLVGDDLFVTNTARLSEGIRKGVGNSILIKLNQIGTLTETMEAIDMAHKA
;
A
#
# COMPACT_ATOMS: atom_id res chain seq x y z
N MET A 1 21.94 -20.18 19.26
CA MET A 1 21.34 -19.18 20.14
C MET A 1 21.37 -17.86 19.39
N SER A 2 20.23 -17.17 19.36
CA SER A 2 19.92 -16.01 18.52
C SER A 2 19.20 -14.94 19.34
N LYS A 3 19.59 -14.79 20.61
CA LYS A 3 18.94 -13.85 21.53
C LYS A 3 19.22 -12.40 21.14
N ILE A 4 18.25 -11.53 21.33
CA ILE A 4 18.38 -10.08 21.14
C ILE A 4 19.31 -9.51 22.20
N LEU A 5 20.37 -8.84 21.75
CA LEU A 5 21.36 -8.16 22.60
C LEU A 5 21.12 -6.66 22.69
N SER A 6 20.64 -6.04 21.61
CA SER A 6 20.26 -4.62 21.62
C SER A 6 19.21 -4.29 20.57
N VAL A 7 18.40 -3.29 20.86
CA VAL A 7 17.47 -2.66 19.93
C VAL A 7 17.73 -1.16 19.99
N LYS A 8 17.94 -0.52 18.84
CA LYS A 8 18.22 0.92 18.74
C LYS A 8 17.42 1.55 17.62
N ALA A 9 16.69 2.61 17.91
CA ALA A 9 16.00 3.41 16.92
C ALA A 9 16.68 4.76 16.69
N ARG A 10 16.48 5.29 15.49
CA ARG A 10 16.87 6.64 15.07
C ARG A 10 15.82 7.24 14.15
N GLU A 11 15.82 8.57 14.08
CA GLU A 11 15.04 9.33 13.11
C GLU A 11 15.83 9.43 11.80
N ILE A 12 15.21 9.06 10.68
CA ILE A 12 15.72 9.24 9.31
C ILE A 12 14.68 9.97 8.47
N LEU A 13 14.95 10.22 7.17
CA LEU A 13 13.97 10.81 6.25
C LEU A 13 13.43 9.77 5.28
N ASP A 14 12.13 9.86 4.96
CA ASP A 14 11.49 9.11 3.90
C ASP A 14 11.72 9.74 2.51
N SER A 15 11.13 9.15 1.46
CA SER A 15 11.27 9.61 0.08
C SER A 15 10.71 11.02 -0.17
N ARG A 16 9.84 11.52 0.70
CA ARG A 16 9.21 12.85 0.64
C ARG A 16 9.89 13.85 1.56
N GLY A 17 10.99 13.44 2.20
CA GLY A 17 11.75 14.28 3.14
C GLY A 17 11.07 14.46 4.51
N ASN A 18 10.06 13.66 4.84
CA ASN A 18 9.47 13.67 6.18
C ASN A 18 10.23 12.72 7.12
N PRO A 19 10.30 13.01 8.43
CA PRO A 19 10.89 12.09 9.39
C PRO A 19 10.17 10.74 9.48
N THR A 20 10.94 9.66 9.62
CA THR A 20 10.42 8.32 9.95
C THR A 20 11.39 7.56 10.87
N VAL A 21 10.92 6.43 11.42
CA VAL A 21 11.66 5.58 12.35
C VAL A 21 12.48 4.53 11.60
N GLU A 22 13.77 4.43 11.90
CA GLU A 22 14.62 3.29 11.55
C GLU A 22 15.08 2.56 12.81
N VAL A 23 15.00 1.22 12.81
CA VAL A 23 15.39 0.38 13.94
C VAL A 23 16.46 -0.62 13.52
N ASP A 24 17.47 -0.75 14.38
CA ASP A 24 18.47 -1.81 14.39
C ASP A 24 18.18 -2.80 15.52
N VAL A 25 18.14 -4.09 15.22
CA VAL A 25 18.11 -5.18 16.18
C VAL A 25 19.41 -5.98 16.02
N THR A 26 20.22 -6.02 17.07
CA THR A 26 21.42 -6.85 17.11
C THR A 26 21.18 -8.08 17.97
N ALA A 27 21.32 -9.26 17.38
CA ALA A 27 21.25 -10.54 18.08
C ALA A 27 22.67 -11.07 18.39
N GLU A 28 22.75 -12.17 19.14
CA GLU A 28 23.98 -12.92 19.38
C GLU A 28 24.77 -13.16 18.08
N LYS A 29 26.11 -13.29 18.20
CA LYS A 29 27.04 -13.34 17.05
C LYS A 29 27.05 -12.07 16.19
N ASN A 30 26.63 -10.92 16.76
CA ASN A 30 26.60 -9.61 16.10
C ASN A 30 25.75 -9.57 14.82
N ILE A 31 24.70 -10.40 14.76
CA ILE A 31 23.77 -10.40 13.63
C ILE A 31 22.89 -9.16 13.72
N LEU A 32 22.92 -8.32 12.68
CA LEU A 32 22.20 -7.05 12.62
C LEU A 32 21.05 -7.12 11.61
N GLY A 33 19.81 -6.99 12.11
CA GLY A 33 18.64 -6.70 11.29
C GLY A 33 18.30 -5.21 11.37
N ARG A 34 17.96 -4.60 10.23
CA ARG A 34 17.59 -3.18 10.13
C ARG A 34 16.31 -3.00 9.32
N ALA A 35 15.41 -2.14 9.78
CA ALA A 35 14.23 -1.76 9.03
C ALA A 35 13.87 -0.28 9.25
N ALA A 36 13.40 0.36 8.19
CA ALA A 36 12.75 1.67 8.23
C ALA A 36 11.25 1.50 7.97
N VAL A 37 10.45 2.46 8.46
CA VAL A 37 8.99 2.40 8.40
C VAL A 37 8.47 3.33 7.31
N PRO A 38 7.61 2.88 6.40
CA PRO A 38 6.96 3.77 5.44
C PRO A 38 5.89 4.65 6.12
N SER A 39 5.46 5.70 5.43
CA SER A 39 4.38 6.59 5.85
C SER A 39 3.46 6.89 4.65
N GLY A 40 2.15 6.70 4.82
CA GLY A 40 1.13 7.03 3.81
C GLY A 40 0.99 8.55 3.58
N ALA A 41 0.49 8.93 2.40
CA ALA A 41 0.13 10.30 2.06
C ALA A 41 -1.33 10.59 2.45
N SER A 42 -2.25 9.80 1.89
CA SER A 42 -3.57 9.55 2.45
C SER A 42 -3.48 8.40 3.45
N THR A 43 -4.26 8.49 4.53
CA THR A 43 -4.32 7.49 5.60
C THR A 43 -5.78 7.25 5.94
N GLY A 44 -6.24 6.00 5.83
CA GLY A 44 -7.58 5.62 6.24
C GLY A 44 -7.84 5.92 7.71
N GLU A 45 -9.09 6.28 8.04
CA GLU A 45 -9.45 6.71 9.41
C GLU A 45 -9.28 5.60 10.47
N HIS A 46 -9.18 4.35 10.02
CA HIS A 46 -9.13 3.16 10.86
C HIS A 46 -7.73 2.53 10.96
N GLU A 47 -6.70 3.18 10.39
CA GLU A 47 -5.32 2.72 10.47
C GLU A 47 -4.77 2.72 11.92
N ALA A 48 -3.75 1.89 12.15
CA ALA A 48 -2.91 1.99 13.33
C ALA A 48 -2.15 3.33 13.32
N VAL A 49 -2.00 3.94 14.49
CA VAL A 49 -1.57 5.33 14.61
C VAL A 49 -0.07 5.46 14.36
N GLU A 50 0.29 6.23 13.33
CA GLU A 50 1.65 6.77 13.20
C GLU A 50 1.88 7.87 14.26
N LEU A 51 2.82 7.65 15.19
CA LEU A 51 3.08 8.62 16.24
C LEU A 51 4.05 9.71 15.76
N ARG A 52 3.54 10.93 15.61
CA ARG A 52 4.28 12.17 15.29
C ARG A 52 4.44 13.05 16.54
N ASP A 53 5.46 13.91 16.54
CA ASP A 53 5.83 14.75 17.69
C ASP A 53 4.85 15.91 17.90
N GLY A 54 4.32 16.49 16.82
CA GLY A 54 3.48 17.70 16.85
C GLY A 54 4.26 18.99 17.14
N ASP A 55 5.59 18.93 17.23
CA ASP A 55 6.44 20.10 17.47
C ASP A 55 6.65 20.90 16.18
N LYS A 56 5.91 22.01 16.05
CA LYS A 56 5.96 22.89 14.87
C LYS A 56 7.36 23.46 14.57
N THR A 57 8.29 23.44 15.52
CA THR A 57 9.66 23.93 15.32
C THR A 57 10.56 22.93 14.59
N ARG A 58 10.15 21.66 14.48
CA ARG A 58 10.90 20.60 13.80
C ARG A 58 10.04 19.95 12.72
N PHE A 59 10.53 19.97 11.48
CA PHE A 59 9.87 19.30 10.34
C PHE A 59 8.37 19.63 10.23
N GLY A 60 7.96 20.87 10.56
CA GLY A 60 6.57 21.30 10.53
C GLY A 60 5.62 20.52 11.45
N GLY A 61 6.12 19.90 12.54
CA GLY A 61 5.32 19.05 13.43
C GLY A 61 5.45 17.55 13.16
N LYS A 62 6.12 17.15 12.06
CA LYS A 62 6.19 15.76 11.59
C LYS A 62 7.36 14.95 12.16
N GLY A 63 8.10 15.48 13.13
CA GLY A 63 9.16 14.73 13.85
C GLY A 63 8.63 13.42 14.46
N VAL A 64 9.52 12.45 14.69
CA VAL A 64 9.17 11.14 15.26
C VAL A 64 10.03 10.78 16.48
N LEU A 65 10.57 11.77 17.19
CA LEU A 65 11.44 11.53 18.35
C LEU A 65 10.70 10.81 19.48
N LYS A 66 9.40 11.04 19.68
CA LYS A 66 8.59 10.28 20.64
C LYS A 66 8.55 8.80 20.30
N ALA A 67 8.33 8.45 19.03
CA ALA A 67 8.34 7.06 18.58
C ALA A 67 9.73 6.42 18.73
N VAL A 68 10.80 7.14 18.35
CA VAL A 68 12.19 6.71 18.55
C VAL A 68 12.51 6.49 20.03
N GLN A 69 12.05 7.39 20.92
CA GLN A 69 12.20 7.24 22.37
C GLN A 69 11.42 6.04 22.89
N ASN A 70 10.20 5.80 22.42
CA ASN A 70 9.42 4.61 22.78
C ASN A 70 10.16 3.32 22.41
N VAL A 71 10.79 3.24 21.23
CA VAL A 71 11.64 2.09 20.89
C VAL A 71 12.80 1.95 21.87
N ASN A 72 13.58 3.01 22.05
CA ASN A 72 14.83 2.94 22.82
C ASN A 72 14.63 2.74 24.32
N GLN A 73 13.57 3.31 24.90
CA GLN A 73 13.36 3.36 26.35
C GLN A 73 12.31 2.35 26.85
N LYS A 74 11.39 1.90 25.99
CA LYS A 74 10.29 1.00 26.40
C LYS A 74 10.39 -0.36 25.71
N LEU A 75 10.44 -0.40 24.38
CA LEU A 75 10.45 -1.67 23.64
C LEU A 75 11.80 -2.39 23.77
N ALA A 76 12.91 -1.67 23.68
CA ALA A 76 14.24 -2.25 23.73
C ALA A 76 14.49 -3.04 25.03
N PRO A 77 14.28 -2.49 26.25
CA PRO A 77 14.45 -3.25 27.49
C PRO A 77 13.54 -4.48 27.59
N ALA A 78 12.33 -4.41 27.04
CA ALA A 78 11.37 -5.51 27.09
C ALA A 78 11.76 -6.70 26.21
N LEU A 79 12.58 -6.48 25.18
CA LEU A 79 12.95 -7.49 24.19
C LEU A 79 14.35 -8.10 24.40
N ILE A 80 15.20 -7.51 25.25
CA ILE A 80 16.52 -8.08 25.53
C ILE A 80 16.40 -9.52 26.04
N GLY A 81 17.21 -10.42 25.46
CA GLY A 81 17.26 -11.83 25.82
C GLY A 81 16.16 -12.70 25.20
N VAL A 82 15.17 -12.11 24.51
CA VAL A 82 14.18 -12.84 23.70
C VAL A 82 14.87 -13.42 22.47
N ASP A 83 14.50 -14.63 22.06
CA ASP A 83 15.00 -15.24 20.84
C ASP A 83 14.40 -14.55 19.61
N VAL A 84 15.26 -14.00 18.76
CA VAL A 84 14.84 -13.21 17.59
C VAL A 84 14.04 -14.02 16.57
N THR A 85 14.11 -15.36 16.63
CA THR A 85 13.34 -16.24 15.73
C THR A 85 11.87 -16.39 16.14
N GLN A 86 11.49 -15.93 17.34
CA GLN A 86 10.12 -16.04 17.88
C GLN A 86 9.28 -14.81 17.49
N GLN A 87 9.09 -14.60 16.18
CA GLN A 87 8.43 -13.40 15.64
C GLN A 87 7.07 -13.11 16.28
N GLN A 88 6.20 -14.13 16.37
CA GLN A 88 4.85 -13.99 16.94
C GLN A 88 4.91 -13.62 18.43
N GLN A 89 5.89 -14.15 19.18
CA GLN A 89 6.09 -13.80 20.58
C GLN A 89 6.55 -12.35 20.75
N ILE A 90 7.50 -11.92 19.91
CA ILE A 90 8.02 -10.55 19.90
C ILE A 90 6.90 -9.56 19.57
N ASP A 91 6.17 -9.78 18.48
CA ASP A 91 5.07 -8.93 18.05
C ASP A 91 3.97 -8.87 19.13
N LYS A 92 3.57 -10.02 19.69
CA LYS A 92 2.60 -10.05 20.79
C LYS A 92 3.08 -9.24 21.99
N LYS A 93 4.34 -9.40 22.40
CA LYS A 93 4.90 -8.68 23.56
C LYS A 93 4.87 -7.16 23.37
N MET A 94 5.18 -6.67 22.17
CA MET A 94 5.13 -5.23 21.87
C MET A 94 3.69 -4.71 21.86
N ARG A 95 2.73 -5.46 21.30
CA ARG A 95 1.31 -5.08 21.36
C ARG A 95 0.75 -5.08 22.77
N ASP A 96 1.06 -6.11 23.57
CA ASP A 96 0.65 -6.18 24.97
C ASP A 96 1.22 -5.00 25.79
N GLN A 97 2.45 -4.59 25.48
CA GLN A 97 3.11 -3.44 26.13
C GLN A 97 2.51 -2.10 25.71
N ASP A 98 2.06 -1.97 24.46
CA ASP A 98 1.32 -0.79 24.01
C ASP A 98 -0.06 -0.70 24.67
N GLY A 99 -0.80 -1.81 24.65
CA GLY A 99 -2.09 -1.95 25.33
C GLY A 99 -3.28 -1.26 24.66
N THR A 100 -3.11 -0.62 23.49
CA THR A 100 -4.19 0.02 22.75
C THR A 100 -4.55 -0.74 21.47
N PRO A 101 -5.81 -0.68 20.99
CA PRO A 101 -6.23 -1.39 19.79
C PRO A 101 -5.54 -0.88 18.51
N ASN A 102 -5.14 0.39 18.47
CA ASN A 102 -4.57 1.07 17.30
C ASN A 102 -3.10 1.47 17.50
N LYS A 103 -2.41 0.92 18.51
CA LYS A 103 -0.99 1.15 18.78
C LYS A 103 -0.63 2.62 19.09
N ALA A 104 -1.58 3.40 19.60
CA ALA A 104 -1.44 4.84 19.83
C ALA A 104 -0.48 5.20 20.98
N ASN A 105 -0.23 4.31 21.94
CA ASN A 105 0.62 4.61 23.09
C ASN A 105 2.11 4.60 22.73
N LEU A 106 2.54 3.66 21.89
CA LEU A 106 3.92 3.50 21.46
C LEU A 106 4.16 4.01 20.03
N GLY A 107 3.12 4.01 19.19
CA GLY A 107 3.17 4.31 17.77
C GLY A 107 3.32 3.04 16.93
N ALA A 108 2.46 2.86 15.93
CA ALA A 108 2.56 1.77 14.97
C ALA A 108 3.89 1.79 14.22
N ASN A 109 4.42 2.98 13.94
CA ASN A 109 5.77 3.17 13.39
C ASN A 109 6.87 2.65 14.32
N ALA A 110 6.81 2.90 15.63
CA ALA A 110 7.78 2.32 16.57
C ALA A 110 7.74 0.78 16.59
N ILE A 111 6.53 0.21 16.69
CA ILE A 111 6.33 -1.24 16.80
C ILE A 111 6.72 -1.94 15.49
N LEU A 112 6.30 -1.43 14.34
CA LEU A 112 6.60 -2.03 13.04
C LEU A 112 8.11 -2.03 12.77
N GLY A 113 8.81 -0.93 13.07
CA GLY A 113 10.25 -0.85 12.88
C GLY A 113 11.00 -1.96 13.60
N VAL A 114 10.63 -2.21 14.86
CA VAL A 114 11.19 -3.31 15.66
C VAL A 114 10.77 -4.68 15.08
N SER A 115 9.50 -4.86 14.73
CA SER A 115 8.95 -6.10 14.17
C SER A 115 9.72 -6.55 12.92
N LEU A 116 9.95 -5.64 11.98
CA LEU A 116 10.65 -5.92 10.72
C LEU A 116 12.17 -6.10 10.91
N ALA A 117 12.78 -5.33 11.82
CA ALA A 117 14.19 -5.50 12.15
C ALA A 117 14.46 -6.86 12.80
N CYS A 118 13.57 -7.33 13.69
CA CYS A 118 13.61 -8.70 14.24
C CYS A 118 13.50 -9.76 13.14
N ALA A 119 12.53 -9.63 12.21
CA ALA A 119 12.37 -10.58 11.11
C ALA A 119 13.63 -10.71 10.25
N ARG A 120 14.31 -9.59 9.96
CA ARG A 120 15.57 -9.56 9.22
C ARG A 120 16.73 -10.17 10.00
N ALA A 121 16.85 -9.85 11.28
CA ALA A 121 17.86 -10.47 12.15
C ALA A 121 17.64 -11.99 12.29
N SER A 122 16.39 -12.43 12.37
CA SER A 122 15.99 -13.84 12.37
C SER A 122 16.44 -14.57 11.12
N ALA A 123 16.15 -14.01 9.94
CA ALA A 123 16.56 -14.59 8.67
C ALA A 123 18.09 -14.74 8.57
N LEU A 124 18.82 -13.67 8.93
CA LEU A 124 20.29 -13.68 8.93
C LEU A 124 20.87 -14.67 9.95
N SER A 125 20.22 -14.88 11.10
CA SER A 125 20.67 -15.84 12.11
C SER A 125 20.56 -17.30 11.68
N GLN A 126 19.71 -17.56 10.69
CA GLN A 126 19.48 -18.88 10.10
C GLN A 126 20.20 -19.05 8.76
N ASP A 127 20.96 -18.03 8.30
CA ASP A 127 21.58 -17.99 6.97
C ASP A 127 20.55 -18.19 5.83
N LEU A 128 19.37 -17.58 5.99
CA LEU A 128 18.28 -17.66 5.02
C LEU A 128 17.98 -16.29 4.41
N PRO A 129 17.61 -16.23 3.12
CA PRO A 129 16.92 -15.07 2.58
C PRO A 129 15.65 -14.77 3.37
N LEU A 130 15.30 -13.48 3.50
CA LEU A 130 14.14 -13.05 4.29
C LEU A 130 12.85 -13.79 3.89
N TYR A 131 12.55 -13.88 2.59
CA TYR A 131 11.33 -14.54 2.11
C TYR A 131 11.24 -16.02 2.52
N GLU A 132 12.38 -16.72 2.61
CA GLU A 132 12.41 -18.13 3.03
C GLU A 132 12.26 -18.25 4.54
N SER A 133 12.90 -17.36 5.31
CA SER A 133 12.71 -17.27 6.75
C SER A 133 11.24 -17.01 7.08
N LEU A 134 10.61 -16.03 6.44
CA LEU A 134 9.18 -15.72 6.65
C LEU A 134 8.28 -16.91 6.36
N ARG A 135 8.53 -17.62 5.25
CA ARG A 135 7.81 -18.84 4.90
C ARG A 135 7.87 -19.88 6.02
N LYS A 136 9.05 -20.09 6.62
CA LYS A 136 9.25 -21.04 7.74
C LYS A 136 8.58 -20.52 9.02
N THR A 137 8.81 -19.26 9.38
CA THR A 137 8.28 -18.62 10.60
C THR A 137 6.75 -18.65 10.67
N PHE A 138 6.07 -18.45 9.55
CA PHE A 138 4.61 -18.44 9.47
C PHE A 138 4.01 -19.74 8.91
N GLY A 139 4.83 -20.78 8.71
CA GLY A 139 4.35 -22.10 8.29
C GLY A 139 3.63 -22.11 6.92
N LEU A 140 4.01 -21.24 5.99
CA LEU A 140 3.30 -21.10 4.71
C LEU A 140 3.50 -22.34 3.83
N THR A 141 2.39 -22.95 3.42
CA THR A 141 2.34 -24.27 2.74
C THR A 141 2.37 -24.21 1.22
N ALA A 142 2.46 -23.01 0.62
CA ALA A 142 2.47 -22.82 -0.82
C ALA A 142 3.56 -23.67 -1.51
N LYS A 143 3.18 -24.54 -2.46
CA LYS A 143 4.11 -25.52 -3.06
C LYS A 143 5.29 -24.87 -3.81
N THR A 144 5.11 -23.67 -4.36
CA THR A 144 6.11 -22.95 -5.14
C THR A 144 6.19 -21.49 -4.71
N TYR A 145 7.38 -20.90 -4.87
CA TYR A 145 7.53 -19.45 -4.80
C TYR A 145 6.94 -18.83 -6.07
N ARG A 146 6.21 -17.73 -5.89
CA ARG A 146 5.63 -16.93 -6.98
C ARG A 146 6.21 -15.53 -6.90
N LEU A 147 6.57 -14.97 -8.04
CA LEU A 147 6.84 -13.54 -8.14
C LEU A 147 5.51 -12.82 -8.44
N PRO A 148 5.25 -11.67 -7.82
CA PRO A 148 4.00 -10.94 -8.03
C PRO A 148 3.93 -10.37 -9.45
N VAL A 149 2.72 -10.22 -9.98
CA VAL A 149 2.48 -9.37 -11.14
C VAL A 149 2.48 -7.93 -10.62
N PRO A 150 3.38 -7.05 -11.07
CA PRO A 150 3.43 -5.68 -10.59
C PRO A 150 2.27 -4.86 -11.15
N MET A 151 1.65 -4.05 -10.30
CA MET A 151 0.77 -2.95 -10.66
C MET A 151 1.63 -1.70 -10.58
N MET A 152 1.96 -1.11 -11.72
CA MET A 152 2.92 0.01 -11.77
C MET A 152 2.18 1.30 -12.00
N ASN A 153 2.14 2.15 -10.98
CA ASN A 153 1.67 3.51 -11.11
C ASN A 153 2.59 4.28 -12.07
N ILE A 154 2.00 4.88 -13.11
CA ILE A 154 2.71 5.66 -14.13
C ILE A 154 2.09 7.04 -14.36
N LEU A 155 0.92 7.31 -13.77
CA LEU A 155 0.23 8.59 -13.86
C LEU A 155 -0.58 8.82 -12.59
N ASN A 156 -0.37 9.99 -11.99
CA ASN A 156 -0.92 10.39 -10.70
C ASN A 156 -2.00 11.46 -10.86
N GLY A 157 -2.97 11.43 -9.97
CA GLY A 157 -3.94 12.48 -9.70
C GLY A 157 -4.22 12.58 -8.20
N GLY A 158 -5.37 13.13 -7.83
CA GLY A 158 -5.85 13.20 -6.45
C GLY A 158 -4.82 13.80 -5.49
N ALA A 159 -4.69 13.20 -4.30
CA ALA A 159 -3.76 13.69 -3.27
C ALA A 159 -2.27 13.54 -3.63
N HIS A 160 -1.93 12.78 -4.68
CA HIS A 160 -0.56 12.49 -5.10
C HIS A 160 -0.03 13.47 -6.17
N ALA A 161 -0.86 14.42 -6.62
CA ALA A 161 -0.50 15.38 -7.67
C ALA A 161 -1.18 16.74 -7.47
N ASP A 162 -0.48 17.81 -7.87
CA ASP A 162 -1.07 19.15 -8.02
C ASP A 162 -1.53 19.32 -9.48
N ASN A 163 -2.58 18.58 -9.86
CA ASN A 163 -3.20 18.61 -11.18
C ASN A 163 -4.73 18.52 -11.06
N ASN A 164 -5.42 18.39 -12.19
CA ASN A 164 -6.89 18.34 -12.26
C ASN A 164 -7.47 16.93 -12.48
N VAL A 165 -6.69 15.89 -12.18
CA VAL A 165 -7.13 14.49 -12.30
C VAL A 165 -7.64 14.04 -10.93
N ASP A 166 -8.87 13.54 -10.84
CA ASP A 166 -9.51 13.19 -9.55
C ASP A 166 -8.96 11.88 -8.98
N PHE A 167 -8.79 10.86 -9.83
CA PHE A 167 -8.31 9.55 -9.39
C PHE A 167 -6.83 9.59 -9.02
N GLN A 168 -6.49 8.95 -7.92
CA GLN A 168 -5.16 9.02 -7.35
C GLN A 168 -4.09 8.34 -8.21
N GLU A 169 -4.35 7.13 -8.71
CA GLU A 169 -3.39 6.36 -9.49
C GLU A 169 -3.98 5.67 -10.73
N PHE A 170 -3.24 5.74 -11.83
CA PHE A 170 -3.49 4.97 -13.03
C PHE A 170 -2.28 4.08 -13.32
N MET A 171 -2.51 2.77 -13.29
CA MET A 171 -1.46 1.77 -13.30
C MET A 171 -1.51 0.89 -14.54
N VAL A 172 -0.32 0.45 -14.98
CA VAL A 172 -0.17 -0.62 -15.96
C VAL A 172 0.21 -1.93 -15.28
N MET A 173 -0.42 -3.02 -15.72
CA MET A 173 -0.18 -4.38 -15.25
C MET A 173 0.31 -5.26 -16.40
N PRO A 174 1.60 -5.62 -16.48
CA PRO A 174 2.15 -6.47 -17.53
C PRO A 174 1.79 -7.95 -17.35
N VAL A 175 0.50 -8.27 -17.48
CA VAL A 175 -0.09 -9.60 -17.26
C VAL A 175 0.38 -10.66 -18.27
N GLY A 176 0.83 -10.26 -19.45
CA GLY A 176 1.33 -11.18 -20.48
C GLY A 176 2.76 -11.68 -20.25
N ALA A 177 3.53 -10.99 -19.40
CA ALA A 177 4.95 -11.29 -19.17
C ALA A 177 5.15 -12.63 -18.45
N LYS A 178 6.16 -13.41 -18.88
CA LYS A 178 6.42 -14.76 -18.30
C LYS A 178 7.36 -14.72 -17.09
N LYS A 179 8.07 -13.61 -16.89
CA LYS A 179 9.01 -13.41 -15.78
C LYS A 179 8.89 -11.98 -15.27
N PHE A 180 9.10 -11.80 -13.97
CA PHE A 180 9.08 -10.47 -13.34
C PHE A 180 10.06 -9.48 -14.00
N SER A 181 11.24 -9.94 -14.41
CA SER A 181 12.23 -9.09 -15.10
C SER A 181 11.72 -8.56 -16.45
N GLU A 182 10.89 -9.32 -17.16
CA GLU A 182 10.26 -8.86 -18.40
C GLU A 182 9.11 -7.91 -18.11
N ALA A 183 8.27 -8.24 -17.11
CA ALA A 183 7.23 -7.33 -16.62
C ALA A 183 7.80 -5.95 -16.27
N LEU A 184 8.89 -5.92 -15.50
CA LEU A 184 9.59 -4.69 -15.13
C LEU A 184 10.10 -3.90 -16.35
N ARG A 185 10.69 -4.60 -17.33
CA ARG A 185 11.14 -3.97 -18.58
C ARG A 185 9.97 -3.36 -19.36
N TRP A 186 8.86 -4.09 -19.50
CA TRP A 186 7.68 -3.62 -20.22
C TRP A 186 7.13 -2.34 -19.58
N GLY A 187 6.99 -2.32 -18.25
CA GLY A 187 6.56 -1.13 -17.52
C GLY A 187 7.49 0.07 -17.75
N ALA A 188 8.81 -0.13 -17.72
CA ALA A 188 9.78 0.94 -17.99
C ALA A 188 9.70 1.48 -19.44
N GLU A 189 9.56 0.60 -20.43
CA GLU A 189 9.39 0.98 -21.84
C GLU A 189 8.08 1.78 -22.07
N ILE A 190 7.00 1.38 -21.40
CA ILE A 190 5.71 2.08 -21.42
C ILE A 190 5.82 3.44 -20.73
N PHE A 191 6.48 3.52 -19.56
CA PHE A 191 6.70 4.79 -18.86
C PHE A 191 7.45 5.81 -19.72
N HIS A 192 8.53 5.40 -20.41
CA HIS A 192 9.25 6.28 -21.33
C HIS A 192 8.44 6.65 -22.58
N SER A 193 7.59 5.75 -23.06
CA SER A 193 6.66 6.02 -24.16
C SER A 193 5.59 7.03 -23.74
N LEU A 194 5.05 6.91 -22.52
CA LEU A 194 4.07 7.84 -21.94
C LEU A 194 4.68 9.24 -21.81
N LYS A 195 5.92 9.35 -21.34
CA LYS A 195 6.65 10.64 -21.33
C LYS A 195 6.63 11.32 -22.69
N SER A 196 6.87 10.55 -23.76
CA SER A 196 6.91 11.05 -25.13
C SER A 196 5.52 11.46 -25.64
N VAL A 197 4.47 10.72 -25.27
CA VAL A 197 3.06 11.05 -25.58
C VAL A 197 2.68 12.37 -24.90
N LEU A 198 2.98 12.50 -23.60
CA LEU A 198 2.69 13.72 -22.82
C LEU A 198 3.44 14.94 -23.39
N HIS A 199 4.72 14.82 -23.72
CA HIS A 199 5.49 15.91 -24.36
C HIS A 199 4.89 16.37 -25.68
N LYS A 200 4.45 15.45 -26.54
CA LYS A 200 3.79 15.81 -27.81
C LYS A 200 2.48 16.57 -27.60
N LYS A 201 1.79 16.30 -26.49
CA LYS A 201 0.56 16.99 -26.06
C LYS A 201 0.84 18.29 -25.31
N GLY A 202 2.11 18.67 -25.12
CA GLY A 202 2.52 19.87 -24.37
C GLY A 202 2.36 19.76 -22.86
N GLN A 203 2.23 18.54 -22.34
CA GLN A 203 1.97 18.28 -20.93
C GLN A 203 3.25 18.18 -20.10
N ASN A 204 3.12 18.48 -18.80
CA ASN A 204 4.19 18.32 -17.83
C ASN A 204 4.59 16.83 -17.68
N THR A 205 5.89 16.58 -17.49
CA THR A 205 6.43 15.24 -17.23
C THR A 205 7.32 15.22 -15.98
N ALA A 206 7.10 16.16 -15.06
CA ALA A 206 7.53 16.00 -13.68
C ALA A 206 6.81 14.78 -13.07
N VAL A 207 7.44 14.19 -12.06
CA VAL A 207 6.92 13.01 -11.38
C VAL A 207 6.38 13.38 -10.00
N GLY A 208 5.31 12.70 -9.57
CA GLY A 208 4.77 12.80 -8.21
C GLY A 208 5.50 11.89 -7.21
N ASP A 209 4.87 11.67 -6.06
CA ASP A 209 5.44 10.95 -4.91
C ASP A 209 5.84 9.49 -5.26
N GLU A 210 5.09 8.83 -6.15
CA GLU A 210 5.28 7.44 -6.58
C GLU A 210 6.14 7.30 -7.83
N GLY A 211 6.58 8.41 -8.42
CA GLY A 211 7.36 8.42 -9.66
C GLY A 211 6.53 8.40 -10.95
N GLY A 212 5.19 8.33 -10.87
CA GLY A 212 4.28 8.53 -11.99
C GLY A 212 4.23 9.99 -12.45
N PHE A 213 3.80 10.25 -13.69
CA PHE A 213 3.64 11.62 -14.19
C PHE A 213 2.37 12.29 -13.63
N ALA A 214 2.42 13.60 -13.42
CA ALA A 214 1.27 14.40 -12.98
C ALA A 214 0.91 15.49 -14.01
N PRO A 215 0.34 15.13 -15.17
CA PRO A 215 -0.09 16.10 -16.18
C PRO A 215 -1.47 16.68 -15.85
N ASP A 216 -1.79 17.84 -16.43
CA ASP A 216 -3.17 18.34 -16.48
C ASP A 216 -3.91 17.67 -17.66
N LEU A 217 -5.05 17.05 -17.42
CA LEU A 217 -5.82 16.32 -18.43
C LEU A 217 -7.25 16.83 -18.51
N LYS A 218 -7.98 16.53 -19.58
CA LYS A 218 -9.36 17.03 -19.77
C LYS A 218 -10.39 16.27 -18.95
N SER A 219 -10.06 15.06 -18.52
CA SER A 219 -10.89 14.16 -17.72
C SER A 219 -10.04 13.02 -17.18
N ASN A 220 -10.60 12.25 -16.24
CA ASN A 220 -9.98 11.00 -15.77
C ASN A 220 -9.86 10.00 -16.93
N GLU A 221 -10.82 10.00 -17.86
CA GLU A 221 -10.80 9.09 -19.01
C GLU A 221 -9.60 9.36 -19.93
N GLU A 222 -9.20 10.63 -20.13
CA GLU A 222 -8.03 10.95 -20.96
C GLU A 222 -6.75 10.31 -20.38
N ALA A 223 -6.66 10.13 -19.07
CA ALA A 223 -5.53 9.44 -18.43
C ALA A 223 -5.40 7.99 -18.92
N VAL A 224 -6.52 7.26 -18.99
CA VAL A 224 -6.55 5.90 -19.53
C VAL A 224 -6.18 5.91 -21.02
N GLU A 225 -6.70 6.85 -21.80
CA GLU A 225 -6.43 6.94 -23.24
C GLU A 225 -4.95 7.19 -23.55
N VAL A 226 -4.28 8.12 -22.85
CA VAL A 226 -2.85 8.39 -23.07
C VAL A 226 -1.96 7.24 -22.62
N ILE A 227 -2.36 6.49 -21.58
CA ILE A 227 -1.67 5.28 -21.17
C ILE A 227 -1.79 4.21 -22.25
N LEU A 228 -2.98 4.00 -22.83
CA LEU A 228 -3.16 3.03 -23.91
C LEU A 228 -2.42 3.44 -25.19
N GLU A 229 -2.33 4.74 -25.49
CA GLU A 229 -1.46 5.25 -26.56
C GLU A 229 0.02 4.90 -26.30
N ALA A 230 0.49 5.08 -25.06
CA ALA A 230 1.85 4.74 -24.65
C ALA A 230 2.13 3.23 -24.72
N VAL A 231 1.18 2.39 -24.31
CA VAL A 231 1.24 0.93 -24.43
C VAL A 231 1.41 0.51 -25.88
N ALA A 232 0.60 1.08 -26.79
CA ALA A 232 0.71 0.81 -28.22
C ALA A 232 2.04 1.30 -28.81
N LEU A 233 2.49 2.49 -28.41
CA LEU A 233 3.77 3.07 -28.86
C LEU A 233 4.98 2.23 -28.41
N ALA A 234 4.91 1.62 -27.22
CA ALA A 234 5.91 0.69 -26.72
C ALA A 234 5.87 -0.69 -27.41
N GLY A 235 4.87 -0.94 -28.28
CA GLY A 235 4.75 -2.17 -29.06
C GLY A 235 4.02 -3.30 -28.34
N PHE A 236 3.29 -3.02 -27.26
CA PHE A 236 2.51 -4.00 -26.51
C PHE A 236 1.02 -3.95 -26.84
N LYS A 237 0.32 -5.06 -26.64
CA LYS A 237 -1.13 -5.15 -26.81
C LYS A 237 -1.88 -4.91 -25.50
N ALA A 238 -2.77 -3.93 -25.51
CA ALA A 238 -3.74 -3.71 -24.45
C ALA A 238 -4.62 -4.96 -24.22
N GLY A 239 -4.90 -5.29 -22.97
CA GLY A 239 -5.63 -6.48 -22.53
C GLY A 239 -4.76 -7.74 -22.42
N SER A 240 -4.12 -8.18 -23.51
CA SER A 240 -3.38 -9.45 -23.51
C SER A 240 -1.97 -9.35 -22.94
N ASP A 241 -1.27 -8.25 -23.23
CA ASP A 241 0.09 -8.02 -22.72
C ASP A 241 0.03 -7.13 -21.48
N ILE A 242 -0.71 -6.02 -21.58
CA ILE A 242 -0.84 -5.00 -20.55
C ILE A 242 -2.33 -4.78 -20.22
N ALA A 243 -2.70 -4.97 -18.96
CA ALA A 243 -3.99 -4.54 -18.42
C ALA A 243 -3.84 -3.23 -17.62
N ILE A 244 -4.96 -2.60 -17.27
CA ILE A 244 -5.02 -1.38 -16.46
C ILE A 244 -5.53 -1.72 -15.06
N ALA A 245 -4.93 -1.08 -14.06
CA ALA A 245 -5.46 -1.00 -12.71
C ALA A 245 -5.64 0.46 -12.32
N LEU A 246 -6.62 0.73 -11.47
CA LEU A 246 -6.95 2.06 -10.98
C LEU A 246 -6.93 2.05 -9.46
N ASP A 247 -6.46 3.14 -8.86
CA ASP A 247 -6.76 3.51 -7.48
C ASP A 247 -7.40 4.91 -7.50
N PRO A 248 -8.74 5.01 -7.49
CA PRO A 248 -9.40 6.29 -7.34
C PRO A 248 -9.23 6.93 -5.96
N ALA A 249 -8.93 6.18 -4.89
CA ALA A 249 -8.90 6.68 -3.51
C ALA A 249 -10.17 7.49 -3.14
N SER A 250 -11.35 6.90 -3.41
CA SER A 250 -12.59 7.67 -3.53
C SER A 250 -13.06 8.38 -2.27
N SER A 251 -12.52 8.02 -1.11
CA SER A 251 -12.76 8.74 0.15
C SER A 251 -12.34 10.22 0.07
N GLU A 252 -11.31 10.56 -0.71
CA GLU A 252 -10.77 11.93 -0.83
C GLU A 252 -11.75 12.90 -1.50
N PHE A 253 -12.62 12.40 -2.38
CA PHE A 253 -13.65 13.19 -3.07
C PHE A 253 -15.08 12.84 -2.66
N PHE A 254 -15.25 12.02 -1.62
CA PHE A 254 -16.57 11.70 -1.06
C PHE A 254 -16.98 12.70 0.01
N LYS A 255 -18.09 13.40 -0.23
CA LYS A 255 -18.61 14.43 0.68
C LYS A 255 -20.13 14.43 0.68
N ASP A 256 -20.71 14.51 1.88
CA ASP A 256 -22.16 14.61 2.09
C ASP A 256 -22.97 13.48 1.40
N GLY A 257 -22.39 12.28 1.31
CA GLY A 257 -23.02 11.12 0.67
C GLY A 257 -22.85 11.04 -0.85
N LEU A 258 -22.05 11.93 -1.45
CA LEU A 258 -21.85 12.05 -2.89
C LEU A 258 -20.35 12.08 -3.23
N TYR A 259 -20.00 11.55 -4.39
CA TYR A 259 -18.65 11.55 -4.97
C TYR A 259 -18.51 12.74 -5.93
N ASN A 260 -17.51 13.59 -5.72
CA ASN A 260 -17.31 14.85 -6.45
C ASN A 260 -16.06 14.77 -7.35
N LEU A 261 -16.23 14.36 -8.60
CA LEU A 261 -15.19 14.28 -9.61
C LEU A 261 -15.08 15.62 -10.35
N GLU A 262 -14.33 16.57 -9.78
CA GLU A 262 -14.21 17.94 -10.32
C GLU A 262 -13.50 17.98 -11.69
N GLY A 263 -12.66 16.99 -11.98
CA GLY A 263 -12.02 16.79 -13.28
C GLY A 263 -13.00 16.34 -14.38
N GLU A 264 -14.21 15.90 -14.04
CA GLU A 264 -15.23 15.51 -15.02
C GLU A 264 -16.10 16.68 -15.46
N SER A 265 -16.02 17.03 -16.75
CA SER A 265 -16.83 18.12 -17.32
C SER A 265 -18.34 17.85 -17.37
N LYS A 266 -18.76 16.58 -17.24
CA LYS A 266 -20.16 16.14 -17.29
C LYS A 266 -20.49 15.28 -16.09
N ASP A 267 -21.60 15.59 -15.43
CA ASP A 267 -22.10 14.90 -14.25
C ASP A 267 -21.00 14.65 -13.19
N PRO A 268 -20.29 15.71 -12.75
CA PRO A 268 -19.15 15.57 -11.81
C PRO A 268 -19.57 15.03 -10.45
N VAL A 269 -20.85 15.16 -10.08
CA VAL A 269 -21.37 14.68 -8.80
C VAL A 269 -22.12 13.37 -9.02
N LYS A 270 -21.72 12.32 -8.30
CA LYS A 270 -22.28 10.98 -8.41
C LYS A 270 -22.69 10.45 -7.04
N ASP A 271 -23.79 9.72 -6.96
CA ASP A 271 -24.04 8.84 -5.82
C ASP A 271 -23.31 7.49 -6.02
N SER A 272 -23.42 6.59 -5.05
CA SER A 272 -22.77 5.27 -5.14
C SER A 272 -23.24 4.45 -6.34
N ALA A 273 -24.51 4.53 -6.72
CA ALA A 273 -25.05 3.78 -7.86
C ALA A 273 -24.48 4.30 -9.18
N ALA A 274 -24.42 5.63 -9.34
CA ALA A 274 -23.80 6.27 -10.50
C ALA A 274 -22.28 6.02 -10.57
N MET A 275 -21.58 5.92 -9.44
CA MET A 275 -20.17 5.50 -9.41
C MET A 275 -19.99 4.05 -9.86
N VAL A 276 -20.87 3.13 -9.41
CA VAL A 276 -20.83 1.73 -9.87
C VAL A 276 -21.04 1.64 -11.38
N GLU A 277 -22.07 2.31 -11.91
CA GLU A 277 -22.32 2.37 -13.36
C GLU A 277 -21.14 2.98 -14.13
N PHE A 278 -20.49 4.00 -13.56
CA PHE A 278 -19.30 4.59 -14.14
C PHE A 278 -18.17 3.56 -14.32
N TYR A 279 -17.86 2.78 -13.28
CA TYR A 279 -16.86 1.71 -13.37
C TYR A 279 -17.29 0.56 -14.28
N GLU A 280 -18.56 0.19 -14.31
CA GLU A 280 -19.08 -0.83 -15.23
C GLU A 280 -18.82 -0.44 -16.69
N ASN A 281 -19.15 0.81 -17.03
CA ASN A 281 -18.93 1.35 -18.36
C ASN A 281 -17.44 1.34 -18.71
N TRP A 282 -16.57 1.78 -17.81
CA TRP A 282 -15.13 1.79 -18.02
C TRP A 282 -14.52 0.40 -18.17
N ALA A 283 -14.87 -0.55 -17.30
CA ALA A 283 -14.41 -1.93 -17.38
C ALA A 283 -14.89 -2.65 -18.64
N SER A 284 -16.00 -2.21 -19.24
CA SER A 284 -16.47 -2.72 -20.55
C SER A 284 -15.72 -2.13 -21.74
N LYS A 285 -15.25 -0.89 -21.63
CA LYS A 285 -14.59 -0.12 -22.70
C LYS A 285 -13.07 -0.33 -22.73
N TYR A 286 -12.46 -0.47 -21.56
CA TYR A 286 -11.01 -0.53 -21.37
C TYR A 286 -10.58 -1.85 -20.71
N PRO A 287 -9.32 -2.29 -20.86
CA PRO A 287 -8.82 -3.51 -20.23
C PRO A 287 -8.52 -3.29 -18.74
N ILE A 288 -9.46 -2.72 -18.00
CA ILE A 288 -9.37 -2.51 -16.55
C ILE A 288 -9.69 -3.83 -15.87
N VAL A 289 -8.74 -4.34 -15.10
CA VAL A 289 -8.86 -5.63 -14.41
C VAL A 289 -8.78 -5.51 -12.90
N SER A 290 -8.43 -4.33 -12.38
CA SER A 290 -8.40 -4.03 -10.95
C SER A 290 -8.82 -2.60 -10.67
N ILE A 291 -9.64 -2.42 -9.65
CA ILE A 291 -10.05 -1.13 -9.10
C ILE A 291 -9.86 -1.21 -7.59
N GLU A 292 -8.95 -0.41 -7.07
CA GLU A 292 -8.70 -0.19 -5.64
C GLU A 292 -9.54 0.97 -5.16
N ASP A 293 -10.15 0.89 -3.96
CA ASP A 293 -10.89 2.00 -3.34
C ASP A 293 -11.82 2.81 -4.26
N GLY A 294 -12.58 2.08 -5.08
CA GLY A 294 -13.53 2.67 -6.02
C GLY A 294 -14.70 3.40 -5.35
N LEU A 295 -14.93 3.18 -4.05
CA LEU A 295 -15.94 3.85 -3.24
C LEU A 295 -15.34 4.20 -1.88
N SER A 296 -15.98 5.13 -1.16
CA SER A 296 -15.50 5.58 0.16
C SER A 296 -15.38 4.41 1.15
N GLN A 297 -14.39 4.48 2.05
CA GLN A 297 -14.08 3.45 3.05
C GLN A 297 -15.25 3.05 3.96
N ASP A 298 -16.29 3.89 4.07
CA ASP A 298 -17.49 3.65 4.88
C ASP A 298 -18.78 3.46 4.05
N ASP A 299 -18.70 3.51 2.73
CA ASP A 299 -19.84 3.21 1.84
C ASP A 299 -20.01 1.69 1.63
N TRP A 300 -20.20 0.94 2.72
CA TRP A 300 -20.35 -0.51 2.68
C TRP A 300 -21.52 -0.99 1.82
N GLY A 301 -22.58 -0.17 1.71
CA GLY A 301 -23.73 -0.45 0.85
C GLY A 301 -23.39 -0.31 -0.63
N GLY A 302 -22.72 0.77 -1.01
CA GLY A 302 -22.19 0.97 -2.36
C GLY A 302 -21.17 -0.11 -2.73
N TRP A 303 -20.22 -0.42 -1.84
CA TRP A 303 -19.23 -1.46 -2.04
C TRP A 303 -19.83 -2.83 -2.31
N LYS A 304 -20.92 -3.18 -1.60
CA LYS A 304 -21.64 -4.43 -1.86
C LYS A 304 -22.23 -4.43 -3.27
N THR A 305 -22.88 -3.34 -3.66
CA THR A 305 -23.43 -3.17 -5.02
C THR A 305 -22.33 -3.26 -6.08
N LEU A 306 -21.19 -2.59 -5.87
CA LEU A 306 -20.01 -2.66 -6.73
C LEU A 306 -19.51 -4.11 -6.87
N THR A 307 -19.47 -4.85 -5.77
CA THR A 307 -19.01 -6.24 -5.75
C THR A 307 -19.97 -7.17 -6.48
N GLU A 308 -21.28 -7.02 -6.29
CA GLU A 308 -22.31 -7.78 -7.01
C GLU A 308 -22.28 -7.53 -8.52
N SER A 309 -21.98 -6.29 -8.92
CA SER A 309 -21.90 -5.84 -10.30
C SER A 309 -20.62 -6.30 -11.03
N LEU A 310 -19.44 -6.01 -10.45
CA LEU A 310 -18.15 -6.16 -11.12
C LEU A 310 -17.26 -7.26 -10.57
N GLY A 311 -17.52 -7.76 -9.35
CA GLY A 311 -16.61 -8.66 -8.63
C GLY A 311 -16.35 -10.01 -9.30
N GLY A 312 -17.18 -10.41 -10.28
CA GLY A 312 -16.95 -11.61 -11.10
C GLY A 312 -15.97 -11.41 -12.28
N LYS A 313 -15.57 -10.18 -12.58
CA LYS A 313 -14.73 -9.83 -13.74
C LYS A 313 -13.53 -8.94 -13.39
N VAL A 314 -13.67 -8.11 -12.38
CA VAL A 314 -12.68 -7.11 -11.96
C VAL A 314 -12.25 -7.39 -10.52
N GLN A 315 -10.95 -7.27 -10.26
CA GLN A 315 -10.42 -7.29 -8.90
C GLN A 315 -10.82 -5.98 -8.19
N LEU A 316 -11.54 -6.08 -7.09
CA LEU A 316 -12.00 -4.98 -6.26
C LEU A 316 -11.19 -4.99 -4.97
N VAL A 317 -10.19 -4.12 -4.92
CA VAL A 317 -9.20 -4.06 -3.84
C VAL A 317 -9.67 -3.06 -2.81
N GLY A 318 -9.84 -3.50 -1.56
CA GLY A 318 -10.02 -2.57 -0.45
C GLY A 318 -8.66 -2.21 0.17
N ASP A 319 -8.32 -0.93 0.16
CA ASP A 319 -7.19 -0.36 0.91
C ASP A 319 -7.69 0.32 2.18
N ASP A 320 -8.17 1.57 2.12
CA ASP A 320 -8.78 2.29 3.26
C ASP A 320 -10.02 1.57 3.79
N LEU A 321 -10.72 0.83 2.92
CA LEU A 321 -11.84 -0.02 3.31
C LEU A 321 -11.43 -1.04 4.39
N PHE A 322 -10.25 -1.65 4.27
CA PHE A 322 -9.82 -2.74 5.15
C PHE A 322 -8.64 -2.41 6.06
N VAL A 323 -7.80 -1.43 5.71
CA VAL A 323 -6.62 -0.95 6.44
C VAL A 323 -5.73 -2.07 6.98
N THR A 324 -5.55 -3.14 6.19
CA THR A 324 -4.83 -4.35 6.60
C THR A 324 -5.32 -4.96 7.94
N ASN A 325 -6.58 -4.69 8.32
CA ASN A 325 -7.17 -5.06 9.61
C ASN A 325 -8.08 -6.28 9.46
N THR A 326 -7.73 -7.38 10.14
CA THR A 326 -8.46 -8.64 10.09
C THR A 326 -9.92 -8.54 10.56
N ALA A 327 -10.26 -7.62 11.47
CA ALA A 327 -11.64 -7.43 11.90
C ALA A 327 -12.52 -6.85 10.78
N ARG A 328 -12.02 -5.80 10.10
CA ARG A 328 -12.71 -5.18 8.96
C ARG A 328 -12.75 -6.11 7.75
N LEU A 329 -11.64 -6.76 7.42
CA LEU A 329 -11.59 -7.77 6.36
C LEU A 329 -12.59 -8.91 6.61
N SER A 330 -12.65 -9.41 7.85
CA SER A 330 -13.61 -10.47 8.23
C SER A 330 -15.06 -10.01 8.06
N GLU A 331 -15.38 -8.75 8.33
CA GLU A 331 -16.68 -8.17 8.06
C GLU A 331 -16.99 -8.07 6.56
N GLY A 332 -16.03 -7.62 5.75
CA GLY A 332 -16.14 -7.58 4.28
C GLY A 332 -16.42 -8.95 3.68
N ILE A 333 -15.66 -9.97 4.09
CA ILE A 333 -15.86 -11.35 3.66
C ILE A 333 -17.28 -11.82 3.99
N ARG A 334 -17.78 -11.58 5.22
CA ARG A 334 -19.14 -11.99 5.61
C ARG A 334 -20.23 -11.27 4.81
N LYS A 335 -20.00 -10.02 4.41
CA LYS A 335 -20.96 -9.19 3.68
C LYS A 335 -20.87 -9.33 2.16
N GLY A 336 -19.85 -10.03 1.63
CA GLY A 336 -19.58 -10.12 0.21
C GLY A 336 -19.13 -8.78 -0.38
N VAL A 337 -18.24 -8.07 0.34
CA VAL A 337 -17.73 -6.76 -0.03
C VAL A 337 -16.26 -6.87 -0.41
N GLY A 338 -15.92 -6.37 -1.61
CA GLY A 338 -14.61 -6.51 -2.21
C GLY A 338 -14.30 -7.96 -2.60
N ASN A 339 -13.19 -8.17 -3.29
CA ASN A 339 -12.65 -9.51 -3.55
C ASN A 339 -11.10 -9.56 -3.46
N SER A 340 -10.49 -8.45 -3.02
CA SER A 340 -9.06 -8.32 -2.77
C SER A 340 -8.83 -7.29 -1.66
N ILE A 341 -7.64 -7.32 -1.07
CA ILE A 341 -7.19 -6.40 -0.03
C ILE A 341 -5.78 -5.90 -0.37
N LEU A 342 -5.53 -4.60 -0.20
CA LEU A 342 -4.19 -4.07 -0.23
C LEU A 342 -3.52 -4.27 1.13
N ILE A 343 -2.29 -4.79 1.13
CA ILE A 343 -1.56 -5.12 2.35
C ILE A 343 -0.45 -4.10 2.57
N LYS A 344 -0.67 -3.19 3.53
CA LYS A 344 0.28 -2.19 4.00
C LYS A 344 0.63 -2.47 5.47
N LEU A 345 1.86 -2.92 5.71
CA LEU A 345 2.29 -3.39 7.04
C LEU A 345 2.20 -2.30 8.12
N ASN A 346 2.32 -1.02 7.75
CA ASN A 346 2.20 0.12 8.66
C ASN A 346 0.76 0.45 9.07
N GLN A 347 -0.24 0.08 8.26
CA GLN A 347 -1.65 0.25 8.63
C GLN A 347 -2.04 -0.64 9.81
N ILE A 348 -1.38 -1.79 9.98
CA ILE A 348 -1.63 -2.70 11.11
C ILE A 348 -0.51 -2.70 12.16
N GLY A 349 0.74 -2.46 11.78
CA GLY A 349 1.85 -2.16 12.69
C GLY A 349 2.66 -3.36 13.20
N THR A 350 2.37 -4.60 12.80
CA THR A 350 3.26 -5.75 13.02
C THR A 350 3.28 -6.69 11.82
N LEU A 351 4.38 -7.42 11.66
CA LEU A 351 4.49 -8.46 10.64
C LEU A 351 3.55 -9.64 10.92
N THR A 352 3.36 -10.03 12.19
CA THR A 352 2.43 -11.11 12.55
C THR A 352 1.00 -10.79 12.13
N GLU A 353 0.48 -9.60 12.47
CA GLU A 353 -0.89 -9.21 12.06
C GLU A 353 -1.02 -9.03 10.54
N THR A 354 0.05 -8.57 9.87
CA THR A 354 0.10 -8.52 8.41
C THR A 354 -0.10 -9.91 7.81
N MET A 355 0.62 -10.92 8.32
CA MET A 355 0.53 -12.29 7.82
C MET A 355 -0.84 -12.92 8.13
N GLU A 356 -1.47 -12.57 9.25
CA GLU A 356 -2.84 -12.97 9.58
C GLU A 356 -3.86 -12.40 8.58
N ALA A 357 -3.71 -11.14 8.17
CA ALA A 357 -4.56 -10.52 7.14
C ALA A 357 -4.39 -11.22 5.77
N ILE A 358 -3.14 -11.49 5.36
CA ILE A 358 -2.84 -12.22 4.12
C ILE A 358 -3.47 -13.64 4.15
N ASP A 359 -3.30 -14.38 5.25
CA ASP A 359 -3.83 -15.74 5.38
C ASP A 359 -5.36 -15.76 5.39
N MET A 360 -6.00 -14.77 6.03
CA MET A 360 -7.46 -14.61 5.99
C MET A 360 -7.96 -14.35 4.57
N ALA A 361 -7.33 -13.43 3.85
CA ALA A 361 -7.70 -13.10 2.48
C ALA A 361 -7.55 -14.30 1.52
N HIS A 362 -6.51 -15.12 1.68
CA HIS A 362 -6.32 -16.32 0.86
C HIS A 362 -7.30 -17.46 1.14
N LYS A 363 -7.93 -17.48 2.32
CA LYS A 363 -8.90 -18.52 2.73
C LYS A 363 -10.33 -18.19 2.34
N ALA A 364 -10.64 -16.91 2.19
CA ALA A 364 -11.93 -16.42 1.66
C ALA A 364 -12.03 -16.76 0.17
#